data_AF-A0A834L527-F1
#
_entry.id   AF-A0A834L527-F1
#
_cell.length_a   1.000
_cell.length_b   1.000
_cell.length_c   1.000
_cell.angle_alpha   90.00
_cell.angle_beta   90.00
_cell.angle_gamma   90.00
#
_symmetry.space_group_name_H-M   'P 1'
#
loop_
_entity.id
_entity.type
_entity.pdbx_description
1 polymer ?
#
loop_
_entity_poly.entity_id
_entity_poly.type
_entity_poly.pdbx_seq_one_letter_code
_entity_poly.pdbx_strand_id
1 'polypeptide(L)'
;MAIGEIFLTAIIQVVFEKLASHDLWNFARRERIDTLLMKWRNMLEQIESVLADAEEKQMMSDQRGIKLWLEDLEDLAYDLDDVLDEFATEALRQKVMEEPRASTSKVRALVPSCCMSFKPSTIASGSRMRSQIDDITARLQALFERRTGLGLQIVVVGPSAKTSQRPQTSSLNLEPRLYGRDEDKKAILELLQCGQSSNEKVV
;
A
#
# COMPACT_ATOMS: atom_id res chain seq x y z
N MET A 1 8.90 0.18 14.09
CA MET A 1 8.26 0.14 12.78
C MET A 1 8.20 -1.31 12.36
N ALA A 2 7.00 -1.88 12.39
CA ALA A 2 6.76 -3.27 12.02
C ALA A 2 6.64 -3.37 10.49
N ILE A 3 6.91 -4.55 9.93
CA ILE A 3 7.01 -4.76 8.48
C ILE A 3 5.62 -4.65 7.79
N GLY A 4 4.53 -5.00 8.48
CA GLY A 4 3.17 -4.97 7.93
C GLY A 4 2.62 -3.56 7.71
N GLU A 5 2.86 -2.63 8.64
CA GLU A 5 2.46 -1.21 8.52
C GLU A 5 3.09 -0.56 7.26
N ILE A 6 4.40 -0.76 7.08
CA ILE A 6 5.15 -0.19 5.94
C ILE A 6 4.55 -0.66 4.61
N PHE A 7 4.10 -1.91 4.57
CA PHE A 7 3.54 -2.51 3.36
C PHE A 7 2.15 -1.96 3.04
N LEU A 8 1.24 -1.96 4.01
CA LEU A 8 -0.11 -1.42 3.86
C LEU A 8 -0.10 0.07 3.49
N THR A 9 0.73 0.87 4.15
CA THR A 9 0.88 2.29 3.82
C THR A 9 1.38 2.47 2.39
N ALA A 10 2.34 1.65 1.94
CA ALA A 10 2.86 1.73 0.59
C ALA A 10 1.78 1.41 -0.47
N ILE A 11 0.96 0.38 -0.28
CA ILE A 11 -0.12 0.06 -1.22
C ILE A 11 -1.19 1.17 -1.24
N ILE A 12 -1.61 1.65 -0.06
CA ILE A 12 -2.60 2.74 0.03
C ILE A 12 -2.08 4.00 -0.71
N GLN A 13 -0.78 4.28 -0.61
CA GLN A 13 -0.15 5.37 -1.35
C GLN A 13 -0.24 5.19 -2.88
N VAL A 14 0.00 3.97 -3.39
CA VAL A 14 -0.16 3.65 -4.82
C VAL A 14 -1.61 3.85 -5.27
N VAL A 15 -2.58 3.41 -4.45
CA VAL A 15 -4.00 3.64 -4.70
C VAL A 15 -4.32 5.14 -4.75
N PHE A 16 -3.72 5.96 -3.87
CA PHE A 16 -3.88 7.42 -3.92
C PHE A 16 -3.28 8.06 -5.18
N GLU A 17 -2.12 7.58 -5.63
CA GLU A 17 -1.51 8.04 -6.87
C GLU A 17 -2.41 7.74 -8.07
N LYS A 18 -2.98 6.53 -8.13
CA LYS A 18 -3.97 6.15 -9.14
C LYS A 18 -5.22 7.02 -9.05
N LEU A 19 -5.75 7.25 -7.84
CA LEU A 19 -6.89 8.15 -7.60
C LEU A 19 -6.57 9.63 -7.88
N ALA A 20 -5.31 10.03 -8.00
CA ALA A 20 -4.90 11.37 -8.41
C ALA A 20 -4.73 11.50 -9.94
N SER A 21 -4.82 10.40 -10.69
CA SER A 21 -4.64 10.39 -12.14
C SER A 21 -5.71 11.20 -12.87
N HIS A 22 -5.26 12.15 -13.70
CA HIS A 22 -6.15 12.98 -14.50
C HIS A 22 -6.98 12.14 -15.50
N ASP A 23 -6.38 11.12 -16.11
CA ASP A 23 -7.07 10.26 -17.08
C ASP A 23 -8.18 9.45 -16.42
N LEU A 24 -7.95 8.96 -15.20
CA LEU A 24 -8.97 8.30 -14.37
C LEU A 24 -10.14 9.24 -14.08
N TRP A 25 -9.88 10.49 -13.68
CA TRP A 25 -10.94 11.47 -13.38
C TRP A 25 -11.77 11.85 -14.61
N ASN A 26 -11.16 11.93 -15.79
CA ASN A 26 -11.90 12.17 -17.02
C ASN A 26 -12.83 11.02 -17.37
N PHE A 27 -12.33 9.79 -17.23
CA PHE A 27 -13.13 8.58 -17.38
C PHE A 27 -14.26 8.52 -16.36
N ALA A 28 -13.96 8.76 -15.08
CA ALA A 28 -14.94 8.72 -14.00
C ALA A 28 -16.09 9.72 -14.22
N ARG A 29 -15.77 10.94 -14.68
CA ARG A 29 -16.78 11.96 -15.00
C ARG A 29 -17.67 11.54 -16.18
N ARG A 30 -17.09 10.88 -17.17
CA ARG A 30 -17.81 10.38 -18.35
C ARG A 30 -18.75 9.24 -17.97
N GLU A 31 -18.28 8.30 -17.16
CA GLU A 31 -19.05 7.16 -16.66
C GLU A 31 -19.96 7.50 -15.46
N ARG A 32 -19.93 8.74 -14.96
CA ARG A 32 -20.72 9.25 -13.83
C ARG A 32 -20.43 8.54 -12.50
N ILE A 33 -19.17 8.16 -12.28
CA ILE A 33 -18.67 7.51 -11.05
C ILE A 33 -17.70 8.40 -10.27
N ASP A 34 -17.52 9.66 -10.68
CA ASP A 34 -16.63 10.64 -10.05
C ASP A 34 -16.97 10.90 -8.57
N THR A 35 -18.25 10.92 -8.23
CA THR A 35 -18.71 11.07 -6.84
C THR A 35 -18.35 9.87 -5.97
N LEU A 36 -18.34 8.66 -6.53
CA LEU A 36 -17.95 7.43 -5.85
C LEU A 36 -16.44 7.39 -5.61
N LEU A 37 -15.63 7.75 -6.61
CA LEU A 37 -14.17 7.86 -6.44
C LEU A 37 -13.79 8.90 -5.38
N MET A 38 -14.49 10.05 -5.33
CA MET A 38 -14.30 11.02 -4.25
C MET A 38 -14.65 10.43 -2.89
N LYS A 39 -15.73 9.64 -2.80
CA LYS A 39 -16.12 8.96 -1.56
C LYS A 39 -15.03 7.96 -1.12
N TRP A 40 -14.49 7.17 -2.04
CA TRP A 40 -13.41 6.22 -1.75
C TRP A 40 -12.17 6.93 -1.23
N ARG A 41 -11.74 8.00 -1.91
CA ARG A 41 -10.60 8.82 -1.49
C ARG A 41 -10.76 9.32 -0.05
N ASN A 42 -11.92 9.89 0.29
CA ASN A 42 -12.19 10.41 1.64
C ASN A 42 -12.26 9.32 2.71
N MET A 43 -12.73 8.11 2.38
CA MET A 43 -12.75 6.99 3.31
C MET A 43 -11.34 6.42 3.52
N LEU A 44 -10.55 6.30 2.46
CA LEU A 44 -9.16 5.85 2.51
C LEU A 44 -8.29 6.81 3.33
N GLU A 45 -8.43 8.13 3.17
CA GLU A 45 -7.69 9.12 3.98
C GLU A 45 -7.99 8.95 5.48
N GLN A 46 -9.26 8.68 5.81
CA GLN A 46 -9.66 8.45 7.17
C GLN A 46 -9.17 7.10 7.71
N ILE A 47 -9.03 6.07 6.87
CA ILE A 47 -8.45 4.77 7.24
C ILE A 47 -6.93 4.90 7.44
N GLU A 48 -6.24 5.59 6.55
CA GLU A 48 -4.81 5.88 6.68
C GLU A 48 -4.51 6.59 8.01
N SER A 49 -5.35 7.55 8.41
CA SER A 49 -5.18 8.29 9.67
C SER A 49 -5.31 7.44 10.95
N VAL A 50 -5.91 6.26 10.87
CA VAL A 50 -6.06 5.33 12.00
C VAL A 50 -5.12 4.14 11.91
N LEU A 51 -4.36 4.00 10.82
CA LEU A 51 -3.48 2.86 10.58
C LEU A 51 -2.37 2.76 11.64
N ALA A 52 -1.76 3.89 11.99
CA ALA A 52 -0.72 3.96 13.03
C ALA A 52 -1.26 3.57 14.43
N ASP A 53 -2.48 4.03 14.80
CA ASP A 53 -3.14 3.66 16.05
C ASP A 53 -3.51 2.17 16.08
N ALA A 54 -3.97 1.63 14.95
CA ALA A 54 -4.29 0.22 14.80
C ALA A 54 -3.06 -0.68 15.03
N GLU A 55 -1.92 -0.33 14.45
CA GLU A 55 -0.68 -1.09 14.62
C GLU A 55 -0.15 -1.02 16.07
N GLU A 56 -0.15 0.16 16.70
CA GLU A 56 0.26 0.30 18.10
C GLU A 56 -0.63 -0.57 19.01
N LYS A 57 -1.95 -0.54 18.81
CA LYS A 57 -2.90 -1.35 19.58
C LYS A 57 -2.76 -2.85 19.32
N GLN A 58 -2.46 -3.26 18.08
CA GLN A 58 -2.15 -4.65 17.74
C GLN A 58 -0.95 -5.19 18.52
N MET A 59 0.07 -4.36 18.76
CA MET A 59 1.28 -4.77 19.49
C MET A 59 1.09 -4.77 21.01
N MET A 60 0.26 -3.87 21.53
CA MET A 60 0.05 -3.71 22.97
C MET A 60 -1.05 -4.60 23.55
N SER A 61 -2.02 -5.01 22.73
CA SER A 61 -3.19 -5.78 23.16
C SER A 61 -3.47 -6.92 22.18
N ASP A 62 -3.79 -8.11 22.69
CA ASP A 62 -4.14 -9.30 21.88
C ASP A 62 -5.56 -9.18 21.26
N GLN A 63 -5.84 -8.03 20.64
CA GLN A 63 -7.10 -7.71 20.00
C GLN A 63 -7.12 -8.31 18.61
N ARG A 64 -7.44 -9.61 18.53
CA ARG A 64 -7.70 -10.35 17.28
C ARG A 64 -8.58 -9.58 16.28
N GLY A 65 -9.51 -8.76 16.78
CA GLY A 65 -10.39 -7.93 15.96
C GLY A 65 -9.67 -6.87 15.12
N ILE A 66 -8.57 -6.28 15.63
CA ILE A 66 -7.75 -5.29 14.92
C ILE A 66 -6.90 -5.98 13.85
N LYS A 67 -6.31 -7.13 14.18
CA LYS A 67 -5.54 -7.93 13.22
C LYS A 67 -6.38 -8.30 12.00
N LEU A 68 -7.58 -8.84 12.23
CA LEU A 68 -8.52 -9.17 11.15
C LEU A 68 -8.92 -7.93 10.35
N TRP A 69 -9.08 -6.78 11.00
CA TRP A 69 -9.41 -5.53 10.31
C TRP A 69 -8.26 -5.04 9.41
N LEU A 70 -7.00 -5.23 9.82
CA LEU A 70 -5.83 -4.92 9.00
C LEU A 70 -5.67 -5.89 7.83
N GLU A 71 -5.91 -7.19 8.04
CA GLU A 71 -5.94 -8.21 6.96
C GLU A 71 -7.04 -7.88 5.94
N ASP A 72 -8.26 -7.59 6.40
CA ASP A 72 -9.38 -7.20 5.52
C ASP A 72 -9.07 -5.90 4.74
N LEU A 73 -8.32 -4.97 5.34
CA LEU A 73 -7.87 -3.73 4.70
C LEU A 73 -6.81 -4.01 3.63
N GLU A 74 -5.89 -4.94 3.88
CA GLU A 74 -4.88 -5.37 2.91
C GLU A 74 -5.55 -5.94 1.65
N ASP A 75 -6.46 -6.89 1.84
CA ASP A 75 -7.21 -7.50 0.75
C ASP A 75 -7.97 -6.44 -0.06
N LEU A 76 -8.64 -5.50 0.62
CA LEU A 76 -9.36 -4.42 -0.05
C LEU A 76 -8.43 -3.47 -0.82
N ALA A 77 -7.21 -3.23 -0.32
CA ALA A 77 -6.25 -2.36 -0.98
C ALA A 77 -5.79 -2.95 -2.32
N TYR A 78 -5.57 -4.26 -2.39
CA TYR A 78 -5.29 -4.95 -3.65
C TYR A 78 -6.48 -4.91 -4.61
N ASP A 79 -7.70 -5.18 -4.13
CA ASP A 79 -8.88 -5.14 -4.99
C ASP A 79 -9.15 -3.73 -5.54
N LEU A 80 -8.88 -2.69 -4.73
CA LEU A 80 -8.91 -1.29 -5.18
C LEU A 80 -7.87 -1.04 -6.27
N ASP A 81 -6.65 -1.53 -6.10
CA ASP A 81 -5.55 -1.36 -7.06
C ASP A 81 -5.89 -1.97 -8.43
N ASP A 82 -6.44 -3.18 -8.43
CA ASP A 82 -6.90 -3.92 -9.60
C ASP A 82 -8.05 -3.20 -10.32
N VAL A 83 -9.06 -2.74 -9.57
CA VAL A 83 -10.22 -2.04 -10.14
C VAL A 83 -9.82 -0.70 -10.75
N LEU A 84 -8.90 0.03 -10.12
CA LEU A 84 -8.39 1.29 -10.65
C LEU A 84 -7.56 1.09 -11.94
N ASP A 85 -6.80 0.00 -12.05
CA ASP A 85 -6.09 -0.37 -13.28
C ASP A 85 -7.04 -0.78 -14.40
N GLU A 86 -8.13 -1.47 -14.09
CA GLU A 86 -9.19 -1.78 -15.06
C GLU A 86 -9.81 -0.48 -15.61
N PHE A 87 -10.06 0.52 -14.75
CA PHE A 87 -10.59 1.81 -15.18
C PHE A 87 -9.59 2.59 -16.03
N ALA A 88 -8.31 2.61 -15.64
CA ALA A 88 -7.27 3.25 -16.43
C ALA A 88 -7.13 2.60 -17.82
N THR A 89 -7.23 1.27 -17.88
CA THR A 89 -7.18 0.52 -19.13
C THR A 89 -8.38 0.83 -20.03
N GLU A 90 -9.59 0.89 -19.47
CA GLU A 90 -10.79 1.22 -20.22
C GLU A 90 -10.79 2.70 -20.67
N ALA A 91 -10.25 3.61 -19.85
CA ALA A 91 -10.04 5.01 -20.23
C ALA A 91 -9.12 5.14 -21.47
N LEU A 92 -8.01 4.40 -21.49
CA LEU A 92 -7.11 4.35 -22.64
C LEU A 92 -7.80 3.74 -23.87
N ARG A 93 -8.57 2.67 -23.68
CA ARG A 93 -9.32 2.02 -24.76
C ARG A 93 -10.31 2.97 -25.42
N GLN A 94 -11.08 3.72 -24.61
CA GLN A 94 -12.01 4.74 -25.13
C GLN A 94 -11.28 5.83 -25.89
N LYS A 95 -10.15 6.33 -25.38
CA LYS A 95 -9.33 7.35 -26.05
C LYS A 95 -8.84 6.88 -27.43
N VAL A 96 -8.37 5.64 -27.54
CA VAL A 96 -7.93 5.05 -28.82
C VAL A 96 -9.09 4.88 -29.81
N MET A 97 -10.31 4.61 -29.33
CA MET A 97 -11.49 4.48 -30.19
C MET A 97 -12.05 5.83 -30.66
N GLU A 98 -11.84 6.91 -29.91
CA GLU A 98 -12.34 8.26 -30.19
C GLU A 98 -11.40 9.12 -31.03
N GLU A 99 -10.10 8.80 -31.07
CA GLU A 99 -9.13 9.48 -31.94
C GLU A 99 -9.61 9.48 -33.41
N PRO A 100 -9.69 10.65 -34.08
CA PRO A 100 -10.12 10.73 -35.46
C PRO A 100 -9.22 9.86 -36.33
N ARG A 101 -9.82 8.96 -37.12
CA ARG A 101 -9.12 8.05 -38.03
C ARG A 101 -8.33 8.81 -39.11
N ALA A 102 -7.19 9.37 -38.78
CA ALA A 102 -6.16 9.75 -39.75
C ALA A 102 -5.36 8.50 -40.15
N SER A 103 -6.04 7.48 -40.68
CA SER A 103 -5.38 6.27 -41.17
C SER A 103 -5.07 6.42 -42.66
N THR A 104 -3.81 6.67 -42.99
CA THR A 104 -3.26 6.67 -44.36
C THR A 104 -3.11 5.25 -44.94
N SER A 105 -3.58 4.22 -44.23
CA SER A 105 -3.43 2.82 -44.62
C SER A 105 -4.53 2.37 -45.59
N LYS A 106 -4.12 2.10 -46.83
CA LYS A 106 -4.98 1.63 -47.94
C LYS A 106 -5.66 0.28 -47.67
N VAL A 107 -5.17 -0.52 -46.71
CA VAL A 107 -5.71 -1.85 -46.39
C VAL A 107 -7.04 -1.75 -45.62
N ARG A 108 -7.30 -0.64 -44.92
CA ARG A 108 -8.49 -0.46 -44.08
C ARG A 108 -9.70 0.14 -44.82
N ALA A 109 -9.51 0.60 -46.05
CA ALA A 109 -10.59 1.08 -46.92
C ALA A 109 -11.56 -0.03 -47.37
N LEU A 110 -11.19 -1.29 -47.16
CA LEU A 110 -12.00 -2.47 -47.47
C LEU A 110 -12.95 -2.88 -46.34
N VAL A 111 -12.90 -2.23 -45.18
CA VAL A 111 -13.82 -2.50 -44.07
C VAL A 111 -15.04 -1.59 -44.22
N PRO A 112 -16.25 -2.14 -44.50
CA PRO A 112 -17.45 -1.33 -44.64
C PRO A 112 -17.71 -0.48 -43.40
N SER A 113 -18.15 0.76 -43.57
CA SER A 113 -18.48 1.67 -42.44
C SER A 113 -19.48 1.02 -41.47
N CYS A 114 -20.39 0.17 -41.96
CA CYS A 114 -21.36 -0.58 -41.15
C CYS A 114 -20.75 -1.73 -40.31
N CYS A 115 -19.51 -2.14 -40.61
CA CYS A 115 -18.73 -3.11 -39.83
C CYS A 115 -17.74 -2.42 -38.87
N MET A 116 -17.67 -1.09 -38.87
CA MET A 116 -16.92 -0.31 -37.88
C MET A 116 -17.82 0.25 -36.77
N SER A 117 -19.14 0.08 -36.91
CA SER A 117 -20.15 0.32 -35.89
C SER A 117 -20.32 -0.85 -34.90
N PHE A 118 -19.45 -1.86 -34.94
CA PHE A 118 -19.26 -2.72 -33.77
C PHE A 118 -18.68 -1.86 -32.66
N LYS A 119 -19.55 -1.20 -31.88
CA LYS A 119 -19.26 -0.85 -30.50
C LYS A 119 -19.12 -2.19 -29.77
N PRO A 120 -17.90 -2.70 -29.53
CA PRO A 120 -17.76 -4.01 -28.91
C PRO A 120 -18.16 -3.82 -27.45
N SER A 121 -19.34 -4.29 -27.09
CA SER A 121 -19.81 -4.55 -25.71
C SER A 121 -19.50 -3.49 -24.65
N THR A 122 -19.88 -2.22 -24.84
CA THR A 122 -19.93 -1.27 -23.72
C THR A 122 -20.96 -1.68 -22.64
N ILE A 123 -21.97 -2.47 -23.03
CA ILE A 123 -23.04 -2.92 -22.13
C ILE A 123 -22.58 -4.04 -21.17
N ALA A 124 -21.69 -4.95 -21.62
CA ALA A 124 -21.18 -6.02 -20.76
C ALA A 124 -20.14 -5.50 -19.75
N SER A 125 -19.18 -4.65 -20.20
CA SER A 125 -18.22 -4.00 -19.30
C SER A 125 -18.91 -3.10 -18.29
N GLY A 126 -19.90 -2.29 -18.70
CA GLY A 126 -20.57 -1.38 -17.77
C GLY A 126 -21.28 -2.08 -16.61
N SER A 127 -21.90 -3.25 -16.85
CA SER A 127 -22.57 -4.01 -15.79
C SER A 127 -21.60 -4.65 -14.79
N ARG A 128 -20.50 -5.23 -15.29
CA ARG A 128 -19.44 -5.81 -14.46
C ARG A 128 -18.73 -4.74 -13.63
N MET A 129 -18.35 -3.64 -14.27
CA MET A 129 -17.67 -2.53 -13.63
C MET A 129 -18.53 -1.89 -12.53
N ARG A 130 -19.83 -1.75 -12.76
CA ARG A 130 -20.78 -1.30 -11.73
C ARG A 130 -20.82 -2.26 -10.53
N SER A 131 -20.91 -3.57 -10.79
CA SER A 131 -20.92 -4.55 -9.69
C SER A 131 -19.62 -4.55 -8.88
N GLN A 132 -18.46 -4.37 -9.52
CA GLN A 132 -17.17 -4.21 -8.82
C GLN A 132 -17.15 -2.94 -7.98
N ILE A 133 -17.61 -1.81 -8.53
CA ILE A 133 -17.70 -0.54 -7.79
C ILE A 133 -18.62 -0.68 -6.57
N ASP A 134 -19.78 -1.30 -6.73
CA ASP A 134 -20.74 -1.49 -5.65
C ASP A 134 -20.16 -2.39 -4.55
N ASP A 135 -19.47 -3.48 -4.92
CA ASP A 135 -18.80 -4.40 -3.99
C ASP A 135 -17.70 -3.70 -3.18
N ILE A 136 -16.77 -3.03 -3.87
CA ILE A 136 -15.68 -2.26 -3.24
C ILE A 136 -16.24 -1.18 -2.32
N THR A 137 -17.27 -0.46 -2.77
CA THR A 137 -17.91 0.58 -1.96
C THR A 137 -18.51 0.01 -0.69
N ALA A 138 -19.17 -1.14 -0.77
CA ALA A 138 -19.77 -1.80 0.38
C ALA A 138 -18.70 -2.29 1.37
N ARG A 139 -17.63 -2.93 0.88
CA ARG A 139 -16.52 -3.42 1.70
C ARG A 139 -15.75 -2.30 2.39
N LEU A 140 -15.46 -1.23 1.65
CA LEU A 140 -14.77 -0.04 2.19
C LEU A 140 -15.62 0.63 3.29
N GLN A 141 -16.93 0.72 3.09
CA GLN A 141 -17.83 1.27 4.10
C GLN A 141 -17.93 0.35 5.34
N ALA A 142 -18.00 -0.96 5.16
CA ALA A 142 -18.02 -1.91 6.27
C ALA A 142 -16.73 -1.83 7.12
N LEU A 143 -15.57 -1.73 6.47
CA LEU A 143 -14.28 -1.51 7.16
C LEU A 143 -14.27 -0.19 7.92
N PHE A 144 -14.78 0.87 7.29
CA PHE A 144 -14.87 2.20 7.89
C PHE A 144 -15.78 2.23 9.12
N GLU A 145 -16.90 1.52 9.11
CA GLU A 145 -17.82 1.44 10.25
C GLU A 145 -17.22 0.59 11.37
N ARG A 146 -16.63 -0.56 11.03
CA ARG A 146 -16.00 -1.49 11.99
C ARG A 146 -14.88 -0.85 12.80
N ARG A 147 -14.15 0.12 12.23
CA ARG A 147 -13.08 0.85 12.92
C ARG A 147 -13.57 1.50 14.23
N THR A 148 -14.81 2.01 14.23
CA THR A 148 -15.40 2.69 15.40
C THR A 148 -15.67 1.71 16.54
N GLY A 149 -16.15 0.51 16.21
CA GLY A 149 -16.36 -0.57 17.18
C GLY A 149 -15.06 -1.14 17.77
N LEU A 150 -13.94 -0.99 17.05
CA LEU A 150 -12.60 -1.37 17.53
C LEU A 150 -11.93 -0.28 18.38
N GLY A 151 -12.58 0.89 18.53
CA GLY A 151 -12.02 2.02 19.27
C GLY A 151 -10.78 2.61 18.61
N LEU A 152 -10.62 2.44 17.29
CA LEU A 152 -9.56 3.08 16.51
C LEU A 152 -9.85 4.57 16.42
N GLN A 153 -8.94 5.39 16.92
CA GLN A 153 -9.08 6.84 16.93
C GLN A 153 -8.08 7.46 15.97
N ILE A 154 -8.50 8.56 15.35
CA ILE A 154 -7.61 9.37 14.53
C ILE A 154 -6.47 9.82 15.44
N VAL A 155 -5.24 9.45 15.09
CA VAL A 155 -4.06 10.01 15.74
C VAL A 155 -3.98 11.47 15.33
N VAL A 156 -4.65 12.35 16.07
CA VAL A 156 -4.34 13.77 16.00
C VAL A 156 -2.92 13.86 16.54
N VAL A 157 -1.97 14.11 15.65
CA VAL A 157 -0.55 14.31 15.96
C VAL A 157 -0.42 15.56 16.84
N GLY A 158 -0.78 15.43 18.10
CA GLY A 158 -0.18 16.19 19.18
C GLY A 158 1.23 15.62 19.40
N PRO A 159 2.19 16.42 19.89
CA PRO A 159 3.56 15.98 20.15
C PRO A 159 3.59 15.02 21.34
N SER A 160 3.05 13.81 21.18
CA SER A 160 3.23 12.70 22.11
C SER A 160 4.34 11.83 21.55
N ALA A 161 5.55 12.19 21.95
CA ALA A 161 6.76 11.45 21.68
C ALA A 161 6.70 10.07 22.34
N LYS A 162 6.15 9.09 21.63
CA LYS A 162 6.36 7.66 21.93
C LYS A 162 6.64 6.89 20.65
N THR A 163 7.60 7.37 19.87
CA THR A 163 8.43 6.43 19.09
C THR A 163 9.02 5.46 20.09
N SER A 164 8.53 4.22 20.11
CA SER A 164 9.27 3.08 20.66
C SER A 164 10.55 2.97 19.84
N GLN A 165 11.56 3.74 20.25
CA GLN A 165 12.89 3.64 19.70
C GLN A 165 13.34 2.22 20.02
N ARG A 166 13.65 1.44 18.97
CA ARG A 166 14.55 0.30 19.11
C ARG A 166 15.71 0.78 19.99
N PRO A 167 16.09 0.05 21.07
CA PRO A 167 17.26 0.42 21.84
C PRO A 167 18.39 0.64 20.85
N GLN A 168 18.92 1.86 20.80
CA GLN A 168 20.01 2.16 19.89
C GLN A 168 21.13 1.16 20.22
N THR A 169 21.48 0.31 19.28
CA THR A 169 22.74 -0.41 19.38
C THR A 169 23.82 0.66 19.33
N SER A 170 24.39 0.94 20.49
CA SER A 170 25.52 1.83 20.70
C SER A 170 26.55 1.63 19.58
N SER A 171 26.56 2.55 18.61
CA SER A 171 27.64 2.74 17.64
C SER A 171 28.20 4.14 17.83
N LEU A 172 28.66 4.41 19.05
CA LEU A 172 29.50 5.56 19.30
C LEU A 172 30.91 5.23 18.77
N ASN A 173 31.28 5.84 17.66
CA ASN A 173 32.69 5.97 17.23
C ASN A 173 33.43 7.02 18.08
N LEU A 174 33.19 7.03 19.39
CA LEU A 174 34.05 7.68 20.36
C LEU A 174 34.52 6.54 21.25
N GLU A 175 35.80 6.18 21.17
CA GLU A 175 36.42 5.40 22.26
C GLU A 175 36.18 6.21 23.54
N PRO A 176 35.29 5.76 24.46
CA PRO A 176 35.24 6.40 25.75
C PRO A 176 36.59 6.09 26.39
N ARG A 177 37.23 7.09 26.98
CA ARG A 177 38.43 6.87 27.79
C ARG A 177 38.00 6.11 29.05
N LEU A 178 37.87 4.80 28.91
CA LEU A 178 37.44 3.86 29.94
C LEU A 178 38.66 3.56 30.82
N TYR A 179 38.60 4.00 32.08
CA TYR A 179 39.64 3.74 33.07
C TYR A 179 39.24 2.56 33.97
N GLY A 180 40.21 1.77 34.44
CA GLY A 180 39.98 0.73 35.44
C GLY A 180 39.54 -0.64 34.91
N ARG A 181 39.46 -0.81 33.58
CA ARG A 181 39.22 -2.12 32.93
C ARG A 181 40.47 -2.69 32.25
N ASP A 182 41.64 -2.25 32.68
CA ASP A 182 42.91 -2.66 32.08
C ASP A 182 43.20 -4.16 32.30
N GLU A 183 42.85 -4.69 33.47
CA GLU A 183 42.99 -6.12 33.80
C GLU A 183 42.00 -6.99 33.01
N ASP A 184 40.73 -6.59 32.92
CA ASP A 184 39.71 -7.27 32.10
C ASP A 184 40.15 -7.36 30.64
N LYS A 185 40.70 -6.26 30.09
CA LYS A 185 41.21 -6.19 28.72
C LYS A 185 42.35 -7.19 28.51
N LYS A 186 43.28 -7.29 29.47
CA LYS A 186 44.39 -8.23 29.41
C LYS A 186 43.92 -9.69 29.46
N ALA A 187 43.00 -10.01 30.37
CA ALA A 187 42.42 -11.34 30.49
C ALA A 187 41.71 -11.78 29.19
N ILE A 188 40.98 -10.88 28.53
CA ILE A 188 40.33 -11.17 27.24
C ILE A 188 41.38 -11.39 26.13
N LEU A 189 42.44 -10.58 26.09
CA LEU A 189 43.52 -10.77 25.12
C LEU A 189 44.24 -12.11 25.30
N GLU A 190 44.49 -12.54 26.53
CA GLU A 190 45.06 -13.85 26.85
C GLU A 190 44.13 -14.99 26.40
N LEU A 191 42.82 -14.87 26.63
CA LEU A 191 41.83 -15.85 26.15
C LEU A 191 41.82 -15.95 24.61
N LEU A 192 41.94 -14.82 23.90
CA LEU A 192 41.98 -14.80 22.44
C LEU A 192 43.28 -15.38 21.87
N GLN A 193 44.42 -15.16 22.54
CA GLN A 193 45.71 -15.74 22.15
C GLN A 193 45.76 -17.26 22.36
N CYS A 194 44.99 -17.78 23.31
CA CYS A 194 44.88 -19.22 23.55
C CYS A 194 44.17 -19.99 22.42
N GLY A 195 43.53 -19.30 21.47
CA GLY A 195 42.87 -19.91 20.31
C GLY A 195 43.80 -20.26 19.13
N GLN A 196 45.09 -19.89 19.18
CA GLN A 196 46.03 -20.11 18.06
C GLN A 196 47.18 -21.09 18.35
N SER A 197 47.31 -21.63 19.56
CA SER A 197 48.45 -22.48 19.94
C SER A 197 48.22 -24.00 19.86
N SER A 198 47.08 -24.46 19.35
CA SER A 198 46.82 -25.90 19.13
C SER A 198 46.73 -26.24 17.65
N ASN A 199 47.79 -25.93 16.90
CA ASN A 199 48.12 -26.63 15.65
C ASN A 199 49.61 -26.97 15.64
N GLU A 200 50.01 -27.96 16.44
CA GLU A 200 51.30 -28.63 16.25
C GLU A 200 51.14 -30.16 16.14
N LYS A 201 51.23 -30.61 14.88
CA LYS A 201 51.78 -31.87 14.35
C LYS A 201 51.18 -33.20 14.83
N VAL A 202 50.30 -33.74 13.99
CA VAL A 202 50.12 -35.19 13.85
C VAL A 202 51.33 -35.73 13.07
N VAL A 203 52.11 -36.58 13.74
CA VAL A 203 53.06 -37.54 13.14
C VAL A 203 52.26 -38.74 12.63
#